data_AF-A0A9X7TW90-F1
#
_entry.id   AF-A0A9X7TW90-F1
#
_cell.length_a   1.000
_cell.length_b   1.000
_cell.length_c   1.000
_cell.angle_alpha   90.00
_cell.angle_beta   90.00
_cell.angle_gamma   90.00
#
_symmetry.space_group_name_H-M   'P 1'
#
loop_
_entity.id
_entity.type
_entity.pdbx_description
1 polymer ?
#
loop_
_entity_poly.entity_id
_entity_poly.type
_entity_poly.pdbx_seq_one_letter_code
_entity_poly.pdbx_strand_id
1 'polypeptide(L)'
;MTYYSKCGYENGIKKAITNERAIENSSFNFSIDVDSNKVMNQKHSGRCWMFSGLNFVRFLIEKKHNLKDMELSPDYLFFYDKLERGNYFYSNIVKTAAKPLSDREVMFLLATPQEDGGD
;
A
#
# COMPACT_ATOMS: atom_id res chain seq x y z
N MET A 1 -20.83 -16.64 28.64
CA MET A 1 -19.78 -16.81 27.60
C MET A 1 -20.33 -17.27 26.24
N THR A 2 -21.52 -17.87 26.17
CA THR A 2 -22.10 -18.47 24.95
C THR A 2 -22.65 -17.48 23.92
N TYR A 3 -22.98 -16.25 24.31
CA TYR A 3 -23.58 -15.24 23.40
C TYR A 3 -22.55 -14.58 22.47
N TYR A 4 -21.33 -14.30 22.98
CA TYR A 4 -20.28 -13.66 22.18
C TYR A 4 -19.68 -14.60 21.12
N SER A 5 -19.59 -15.90 21.41
CA SER A 5 -19.09 -16.88 20.43
C SER A 5 -20.05 -17.04 19.24
N LYS A 6 -21.37 -17.01 19.51
CA LYS A 6 -22.40 -17.10 18.47
C LYS A 6 -22.40 -15.88 17.54
N CYS A 7 -22.33 -14.67 18.12
CA CYS A 7 -22.28 -13.43 17.34
C CYS A 7 -21.03 -13.37 16.42
N GLY A 8 -19.86 -13.77 16.93
CA GLY A 8 -18.63 -13.80 16.15
C GLY A 8 -18.64 -14.80 15.00
N TYR A 9 -19.28 -15.95 15.17
CA TYR A 9 -19.41 -16.98 14.13
C TYR A 9 -20.36 -16.54 13.00
N GLU A 10 -21.48 -15.91 13.34
CA GLU A 10 -22.52 -15.53 12.36
C GLU A 10 -22.22 -14.21 11.63
N ASN A 11 -21.57 -13.24 12.30
CA ASN A 11 -21.36 -11.89 11.76
C ASN A 11 -19.91 -11.57 11.38
N GLY A 12 -18.96 -12.45 11.72
CA GLY A 12 -17.54 -12.19 11.64
C GLY A 12 -17.03 -11.29 12.77
N ILE A 13 -15.76 -11.46 13.13
CA ILE A 13 -15.16 -10.82 14.31
C ILE A 13 -15.25 -9.30 14.24
N LYS A 14 -14.91 -8.69 13.09
CA LYS A 14 -14.90 -7.22 12.94
C LYS A 14 -16.26 -6.61 13.29
N LYS A 15 -17.35 -7.13 12.73
CA LYS A 15 -18.70 -6.63 12.96
C LYS A 15 -19.17 -6.87 14.40
N ALA A 16 -18.79 -8.00 14.98
CA ALA A 16 -19.18 -8.35 16.35
C ALA A 16 -18.51 -7.46 17.41
N ILE A 17 -17.35 -6.86 17.12
CA ILE A 17 -16.61 -5.98 18.04
C ILE A 17 -16.73 -4.49 17.70
N THR A 18 -17.44 -4.13 16.64
CA THR A 18 -17.62 -2.73 16.23
C THR A 18 -18.31 -1.94 17.34
N ASN A 19 -17.69 -0.81 17.74
CA ASN A 19 -18.28 0.12 18.69
C ASN A 19 -18.98 1.25 17.93
N GLU A 20 -20.31 1.19 17.84
CA GLU A 20 -21.13 2.18 17.14
C GLU A 20 -20.97 3.60 17.72
N ARG A 21 -20.81 3.73 19.05
CA ARG A 21 -20.58 5.04 19.69
C ARG A 21 -19.26 5.66 19.27
N ALA A 22 -18.23 4.86 18.99
CA ALA A 22 -16.96 5.38 18.49
C ALA A 22 -17.09 5.89 17.06
N ILE A 23 -17.95 5.25 16.24
CA ILE A 23 -18.26 5.68 14.88
C ILE A 23 -19.05 7.00 14.91
N GLU A 24 -20.07 7.10 15.76
CA GLU A 24 -20.86 8.33 15.92
C GLU A 24 -19.98 9.53 16.36
N ASN A 25 -18.97 9.29 17.20
CA ASN A 25 -18.05 10.32 17.66
C ASN A 25 -16.92 10.66 16.68
N SER A 26 -16.76 9.93 15.57
CA SER A 26 -15.71 10.17 14.56
C SER A 26 -16.26 10.96 13.37
N SER A 27 -16.65 12.22 13.61
CA SER A 27 -17.13 13.11 12.55
C SER A 27 -15.99 13.54 11.61
N PHE A 28 -16.21 13.47 10.30
CA PHE A 28 -15.28 13.95 9.27
C PHE A 28 -15.37 15.48 9.06
N ASN A 29 -15.30 16.25 10.14
CA ASN A 29 -15.30 17.72 10.09
C ASN A 29 -13.90 18.22 10.46
N PHE A 30 -13.20 18.79 9.49
CA PHE A 30 -11.85 19.32 9.67
C PHE A 30 -11.86 20.84 9.50
N SER A 31 -11.09 21.56 10.33
CA SER A 31 -10.98 23.02 10.25
C SER A 31 -10.27 23.48 8.97
N ILE A 32 -9.43 22.63 8.41
CA ILE A 32 -8.68 22.87 7.18
C ILE A 32 -8.86 21.64 6.30
N ASP A 33 -9.47 21.84 5.14
CA ASP A 33 -9.50 20.86 4.07
C ASP A 33 -8.46 21.25 3.02
N VAL A 34 -7.55 20.33 2.73
CA VAL A 34 -6.40 20.58 1.87
C VAL A 34 -6.64 20.14 0.43
N ASP A 35 -7.50 19.14 0.19
CA ASP A 35 -7.70 18.57 -1.14
C ASP A 35 -9.14 18.06 -1.31
N SER A 36 -9.78 18.45 -2.41
CA SER A 36 -11.12 17.98 -2.81
C SER A 36 -11.10 17.25 -4.16
N ASN A 37 -9.91 16.92 -4.66
CA ASN A 37 -9.72 16.29 -5.95
C ASN A 37 -10.12 14.81 -5.94
N LYS A 38 -10.32 14.28 -7.13
CA LYS A 38 -10.71 12.88 -7.34
C LYS A 38 -9.74 11.91 -6.66
N VAL A 39 -10.32 10.93 -5.96
CA VAL A 39 -9.59 9.87 -5.25
C VAL A 39 -9.02 8.86 -6.25
N MET A 40 -7.75 8.48 -6.07
CA MET A 40 -7.11 7.41 -6.85
C MET A 40 -7.40 6.02 -6.23
N ASN A 41 -7.43 4.97 -7.06
CA ASN A 41 -7.68 3.59 -6.62
C ASN A 41 -6.60 2.62 -7.10
N GLN A 42 -5.84 2.04 -6.16
CA GLN A 42 -4.78 1.06 -6.45
C GLN A 42 -5.31 -0.32 -6.88
N LYS A 43 -6.60 -0.58 -6.69
CA LYS A 43 -7.27 -1.86 -6.96
C LYS A 43 -6.59 -3.00 -6.18
N HIS A 44 -6.57 -4.21 -6.73
CA HIS A 44 -5.93 -5.38 -6.13
C HIS A 44 -4.41 -5.37 -6.36
N SER A 45 -3.71 -4.36 -5.84
CA SER A 45 -2.24 -4.27 -5.88
C SER A 45 -1.68 -3.74 -4.57
N GLY A 46 -0.40 -4.02 -4.29
CA GLY A 46 0.30 -3.58 -3.07
C GLY A 46 0.94 -2.19 -3.17
N ARG A 47 0.45 -1.32 -4.06
CA ARG A 47 1.13 -0.07 -4.48
C ARG A 47 0.78 1.16 -3.63
N CYS A 48 0.36 0.98 -2.38
CA CYS A 48 -0.12 2.09 -1.53
C CYS A 48 0.93 3.21 -1.37
N TRP A 49 2.21 2.84 -1.23
CA TRP A 49 3.33 3.77 -1.13
C TRP A 49 3.44 4.67 -2.36
N MET A 50 3.34 4.11 -3.57
CA MET A 50 3.34 4.86 -4.83
C MET A 50 2.14 5.79 -4.93
N PHE A 51 0.93 5.30 -4.60
CA PHE A 51 -0.29 6.09 -4.69
C PHE A 51 -0.28 7.27 -3.70
N SER A 52 0.20 7.05 -2.47
CA SER A 52 0.36 8.12 -1.47
C SER A 52 1.38 9.17 -1.94
N GLY A 53 2.55 8.74 -2.42
CA GLY A 53 3.59 9.65 -2.92
C GLY A 53 3.12 10.46 -4.13
N LEU A 54 2.47 9.80 -5.09
CA LEU A 54 1.92 10.46 -6.29
C LEU A 54 0.78 11.41 -5.95
N ASN A 55 -0.11 11.06 -5.01
CA ASN A 55 -1.16 11.98 -4.55
C ASN A 55 -0.57 13.26 -3.97
N PHE A 56 0.50 13.15 -3.17
CA PHE A 56 1.17 14.32 -2.61
C PHE A 56 1.83 15.20 -3.68
N VAL A 57 2.57 14.59 -4.61
CA VAL A 57 3.20 15.33 -5.72
C VAL A 57 2.15 15.97 -6.63
N ARG A 58 1.07 15.24 -6.95
CA ARG A 58 -0.07 15.74 -7.72
C ARG A 58 -0.63 17.00 -7.08
N PHE A 59 -0.94 16.96 -5.78
CA PHE A 59 -1.47 18.10 -5.04
C PHE A 59 -0.58 19.35 -5.15
N LEU A 60 0.75 19.18 -5.05
CA LEU A 60 1.69 20.28 -5.20
C LEU A 60 1.70 20.89 -6.62
N ILE A 61 1.64 20.04 -7.64
CA ILE A 61 1.60 20.47 -9.05
C ILE A 61 0.30 21.21 -9.34
N GLU A 62 -0.84 20.65 -8.92
CA GLU A 62 -2.17 21.24 -9.09
C GLU A 62 -2.23 22.63 -8.45
N LYS A 63 -1.75 22.75 -7.21
CA LYS A 63 -1.69 24.04 -6.49
C LYS A 63 -0.77 25.05 -7.18
N LYS A 64 0.38 24.61 -7.70
CA LYS A 64 1.37 25.50 -8.34
C LYS A 64 0.90 26.01 -9.71
N HIS A 65 0.21 25.17 -10.47
CA HIS A 65 -0.16 25.45 -11.86
C HIS A 65 -1.66 25.75 -12.05
N ASN A 66 -2.43 25.81 -10.95
CA ASN A 66 -3.89 26.00 -10.96
C ASN A 66 -4.59 24.99 -11.88
N LEU A 67 -4.16 23.72 -11.79
CA LEU A 67 -4.75 22.60 -12.51
C LEU A 67 -5.75 21.87 -11.60
N LYS A 68 -6.72 21.20 -12.22
CA LYS A 68 -7.72 20.40 -11.51
C LYS A 68 -7.77 18.99 -12.11
N ASP A 69 -7.93 18.00 -11.24
CA ASP A 69 -8.09 16.58 -11.60
C ASP A 69 -6.95 16.04 -12.49
N MET A 70 -5.71 16.42 -12.16
CA MET A 70 -4.53 15.88 -12.83
C MET A 70 -4.34 14.41 -12.44
N GLU A 71 -3.88 13.58 -13.38
CA GLU A 71 -3.49 12.20 -13.08
C GLU A 71 -2.01 12.01 -13.41
N LEU A 72 -1.23 11.57 -12.42
CA LEU A 72 0.13 11.07 -12.61
C LEU A 72 0.06 9.56 -12.77
N SER A 73 0.78 9.00 -13.75
CA SER A 73 0.73 7.56 -14.04
C SER A 73 1.43 6.74 -12.94
N PRO A 74 0.68 5.97 -12.12
CA PRO A 74 1.28 5.05 -11.16
C PRO A 74 1.87 3.83 -11.85
N ASP A 75 1.31 3.46 -13.00
CA ASP A 75 1.77 2.31 -13.80
C ASP A 75 3.15 2.56 -14.40
N TYR A 76 3.47 3.81 -14.76
CA TYR A 76 4.81 4.19 -15.21
C TYR A 76 5.85 3.93 -14.12
N LEU A 77 5.63 4.41 -12.90
CA LEU A 77 6.55 4.16 -11.79
C LEU A 77 6.61 2.68 -11.43
N PHE A 78 5.47 1.99 -11.45
CA PHE A 78 5.40 0.57 -11.16
C PHE A 78 6.19 -0.29 -12.15
N PHE A 79 6.20 0.08 -13.42
CA PHE A 79 7.03 -0.60 -14.42
C PHE A 79 8.51 -0.54 -14.06
N TYR A 80 9.03 0.65 -13.75
CA TYR A 80 10.45 0.81 -13.39
C TYR A 80 10.80 0.20 -12.04
N ASP A 81 9.91 0.26 -11.05
CA ASP A 81 10.11 -0.43 -9.78
C ASP A 81 10.28 -1.95 -9.98
N LYS A 82 9.43 -2.58 -10.81
CA LYS A 82 9.57 -4.01 -11.12
C LYS A 82 10.84 -4.32 -11.91
N LEU A 83 11.20 -3.47 -12.85
CA LEU A 83 12.43 -3.61 -13.63
C LEU A 83 13.67 -3.56 -12.72
N GLU A 84 13.77 -2.52 -11.89
CA GLU A 84 14.91 -2.31 -10.99
C GLU A 84 14.97 -3.38 -9.89
N ARG A 85 13.84 -3.80 -9.34
CA ARG A 85 13.80 -4.91 -8.37
C ARG A 85 14.26 -6.22 -8.98
N GLY A 86 13.89 -6.50 -10.22
CA GLY A 86 14.40 -7.66 -10.95
C GLY A 86 15.93 -7.63 -11.07
N ASN A 87 16.49 -6.48 -11.45
CA ASN A 87 17.94 -6.29 -11.52
C ASN A 87 18.63 -6.41 -10.14
N TYR A 88 18.02 -5.85 -9.10
CA TYR A 88 18.49 -5.95 -7.72
C TYR A 88 18.51 -7.41 -7.24
N PHE A 89 17.45 -8.17 -7.52
CA PHE A 89 17.38 -9.59 -7.22
C PHE A 89 18.53 -10.37 -7.88
N TYR A 90 18.72 -10.23 -9.19
CA TYR A 90 19.81 -10.90 -9.89
C TYR A 90 21.18 -10.53 -9.34
N SER A 91 21.40 -9.25 -9.05
CA SER A 91 22.64 -8.77 -8.43
C SER A 91 22.91 -9.43 -7.08
N ASN A 92 21.89 -9.65 -6.27
CA ASN A 92 22.03 -10.33 -4.98
C ASN A 92 22.23 -11.85 -5.11
N ILE A 93 21.62 -12.49 -6.11
CA ILE A 93 21.88 -13.91 -6.41
C ILE A 93 23.35 -14.09 -6.81
N VAL A 94 23.89 -13.22 -7.67
CA VAL A 94 25.30 -13.28 -8.06
C VAL A 94 26.21 -13.07 -6.84
N LYS A 95 25.90 -12.12 -5.96
CA LYS A 95 26.67 -11.90 -4.72
C LYS A 95 26.63 -13.07 -3.74
N THR A 96 25.54 -13.83 -3.73
CA THR A 96 25.32 -14.96 -2.81
C THR A 96 25.56 -16.33 -3.45
N ALA A 97 26.03 -16.38 -4.70
CA ALA A 97 26.19 -17.62 -5.47
C ALA A 97 27.15 -18.65 -4.85
N ALA A 98 28.09 -18.22 -3.99
CA ALA A 98 28.99 -19.12 -3.27
C ALA A 98 28.37 -19.73 -2.00
N LYS A 99 27.22 -19.23 -1.54
CA LYS A 99 26.53 -19.71 -0.33
C LYS A 99 25.67 -20.93 -0.66
N PRO A 100 25.47 -21.87 0.29
CA PRO A 100 24.54 -22.97 0.10
C PRO A 100 23.10 -22.45 0.01
N LEU A 101 22.23 -23.18 -0.69
CA LEU A 101 20.80 -22.82 -0.82
C LEU A 101 20.03 -22.82 0.51
N SER A 102 20.54 -23.52 1.52
CA SER A 102 20.00 -23.53 2.89
C SER A 102 20.45 -22.32 3.71
N ASP A 103 21.31 -21.45 3.17
CA ASP A 103 21.69 -20.21 3.83
C ASP A 103 20.47 -19.30 3.99
N ARG A 104 20.32 -18.71 5.18
CA ARG A 104 19.15 -17.89 5.54
C ARG A 104 18.96 -16.71 4.59
N GLU A 105 20.04 -16.08 4.14
CA GLU A 105 19.96 -14.94 3.23
C GLU A 105 19.50 -15.37 1.84
N VAL A 106 20.03 -16.49 1.34
CA VAL A 106 19.63 -17.07 0.05
C VAL A 106 18.16 -17.50 0.09
N MET A 107 17.74 -18.18 1.16
CA MET A 107 16.34 -18.55 1.36
C MET A 107 15.42 -17.34 1.41
N PHE A 108 15.82 -16.26 2.09
CA PHE A 108 15.05 -15.02 2.14
C PHE A 108 14.89 -14.38 0.76
N LEU A 109 15.99 -14.25 0.00
CA LEU A 109 15.97 -13.70 -1.36
C LEU A 109 15.06 -14.51 -2.29
N LEU A 110 15.04 -15.83 -2.17
CA LEU A 110 14.23 -16.72 -3.01
C LEU A 110 12.76 -16.81 -2.57
N ALA A 111 12.46 -16.59 -1.29
CA ALA A 111 11.10 -16.65 -0.76
C ALA A 111 10.21 -15.51 -1.30
N THR A 112 10.77 -14.33 -1.47
CA THR A 112 10.07 -13.19 -2.06
C THR A 112 11.03 -12.39 -2.95
N PRO A 113 11.25 -12.86 -4.19
CA PRO A 113 12.19 -12.21 -5.13
C PRO A 113 11.79 -10.77 -5.47
N GLN A 114 10.48 -10.51 -5.47
CA GLN A 114 9.88 -9.19 -5.65
C GLN A 114 8.48 -9.18 -5.04
N GLU A 115 8.05 -8.02 -4.58
CA GLU A 115 6.69 -7.73 -4.13
C GLU A 115 6.26 -6.34 -4.62
N ASP A 116 4.95 -6.03 -4.53
CA ASP A 116 4.43 -4.69 -4.88
C ASP A 116 4.72 -3.63 -3.81
N GLY A 117 4.94 -4.08 -2.58
CA GLY A 117 5.26 -3.23 -1.44
C GLY A 117 6.61 -2.54 -1.62
N GLY A 118 6.68 -1.33 -1.09
CA GLY A 118 7.88 -0.50 -1.09
C GLY A 118 7.78 0.56 -0.02
N ASP A 119 8.90 1.26 0.18
CA ASP A 119 9.09 2.32 1.17
C ASP A 119 9.38 3.66 0.46
#